data_AF-C7C8E8-F1
#
_entry.id   AF-C7C8E8-F1
#
_cell.length_a   1.000
_cell.length_b   1.000
_cell.length_c   1.000
_cell.angle_alpha   90.00
_cell.angle_beta   90.00
_cell.angle_gamma   90.00
#
_symmetry.space_group_name_H-M   'P 1'
#
loop_
_entity.id
_entity.type
_entity.pdbx_description
1 polymer ?
#
loop_
_entity_poly.entity_id
_entity_poly.type
_entity_poly.pdbx_seq_one_letter_code
_entity_poly.pdbx_strand_id
1 'polypeptide(L)'
;MAQRPRLPYQIDPLPAVGTMTGIQVALHDNGTKLSVNGRKTTTTRFKVTIEAYTSPKPINKRAYMFKRSLELRDPDTFTRLIDSQLQTGLIDQTYHTELTNTVASVTGSSEYLFGQVRFQNGKGWQYTPHQFVAIEYDGVQTPYGLVFIDGVHIALDQFSDFFAKESVIYSTWKEL
;
A
#
# COMPACT_ATOMS: atom_id res chain seq x y z
N MET A 1 -22.82 -6.06 -28.18
CA MET A 1 -21.79 -5.39 -27.35
C MET A 1 -20.87 -6.46 -26.80
N ALA A 2 -19.61 -6.50 -27.24
CA ALA A 2 -18.64 -7.46 -26.72
C ALA A 2 -18.36 -7.14 -25.24
N GLN A 3 -18.62 -8.07 -24.35
CA GLN A 3 -18.13 -7.98 -22.98
C GLN A 3 -16.61 -7.90 -23.06
N ARG A 4 -16.05 -6.76 -22.62
CA ARG A 4 -14.60 -6.63 -22.48
C ARG A 4 -14.14 -7.76 -21.58
N PRO A 5 -13.12 -8.55 -21.95
CA PRO A 5 -12.56 -9.53 -21.03
C PRO A 5 -12.16 -8.76 -19.78
N ARG A 6 -12.79 -9.09 -18.65
CA ARG A 6 -12.24 -8.73 -17.35
C ARG A 6 -10.87 -9.37 -17.38
N LEU A 7 -9.81 -8.56 -17.49
CA LEU A 7 -8.47 -9.05 -17.21
C LEU A 7 -8.62 -9.86 -15.93
N PRO A 8 -8.21 -11.15 -15.90
CA PRO A 8 -8.19 -11.88 -14.64
C PRO A 8 -7.46 -10.94 -13.69
N TYR A 9 -8.11 -10.56 -12.58
CA TYR A 9 -7.49 -9.72 -11.56
C TYR A 9 -6.25 -10.48 -11.13
N GLN A 10 -5.12 -10.28 -11.81
CA GLN A 10 -3.92 -11.03 -11.53
C GLN A 10 -3.58 -10.68 -10.10
N ILE A 11 -3.59 -11.71 -9.28
CA ILE A 11 -3.37 -11.56 -7.86
C ILE A 11 -1.91 -11.82 -7.60
N ASP A 12 -1.10 -11.04 -8.30
CA ASP A 12 0.34 -11.16 -8.27
C ASP A 12 0.91 -10.07 -7.35
N PRO A 13 2.15 -10.26 -6.89
CA PRO A 13 2.99 -9.20 -6.31
C PRO A 13 2.95 -7.88 -7.09
N LEU A 14 3.39 -6.79 -6.45
CA LEU A 14 3.79 -5.61 -7.22
C LEU A 14 4.88 -6.01 -8.24
N PRO A 15 4.81 -5.54 -9.48
CA PRO A 15 5.86 -5.77 -10.47
C PRO A 15 7.20 -5.17 -10.02
N ALA A 16 8.29 -5.78 -10.45
CA ALA A 16 9.63 -5.24 -10.21
C ALA A 16 9.77 -3.83 -10.84
N VAL A 17 10.49 -2.94 -10.15
CA VAL A 17 10.61 -1.50 -10.53
C VAL A 17 11.02 -1.31 -11.99
N GLY A 18 12.02 -2.04 -12.47
CA GLY A 18 12.53 -1.92 -13.86
C GLY A 18 11.54 -2.36 -14.95
N THR A 19 10.39 -2.94 -14.59
CA THR A 19 9.33 -3.31 -15.54
C THR A 19 8.17 -2.31 -15.56
N MET A 20 8.13 -1.41 -14.59
CA MET A 20 7.05 -0.43 -14.44
C MET A 20 7.35 0.82 -15.25
N THR A 21 6.30 1.37 -15.87
CA THR A 21 6.32 2.69 -16.52
C THR A 21 5.76 3.78 -15.61
N GLY A 22 5.12 3.40 -14.51
CA GLY A 22 4.65 4.33 -13.49
C GLY A 22 3.76 3.69 -12.44
N ILE A 23 3.56 4.45 -11.38
CA ILE A 23 2.79 4.04 -10.20
C ILE A 23 1.85 5.17 -9.78
N GLN A 24 0.60 4.82 -9.51
CA GLN A 24 -0.38 5.71 -8.89
C GLN A 24 -0.64 5.26 -7.47
N VAL A 25 -0.64 6.20 -6.54
CA VAL A 25 -0.94 5.92 -5.13
C VAL A 25 -2.01 6.88 -4.63
N ALA A 26 -3.01 6.36 -3.93
CA ALA A 26 -4.09 7.14 -3.35
C ALA A 26 -4.25 6.80 -1.87
N LEU A 27 -4.06 7.80 -1.00
CA LEU A 27 -4.29 7.69 0.44
C LEU A 27 -5.76 7.96 0.74
N HIS A 28 -6.36 7.08 1.53
CA HIS A 28 -7.74 7.14 1.96
C HIS A 28 -7.84 7.33 3.48
N ASP A 29 -8.70 8.24 3.92
CA ASP A 29 -9.22 8.29 5.29
C ASP A 29 -10.66 7.78 5.27
N ASN A 30 -10.89 6.58 5.79
CA ASN A 30 -12.24 6.03 5.90
C ASN A 30 -13.01 6.61 7.11
N GLY A 31 -12.42 7.57 7.81
CA GLY A 31 -12.87 8.07 9.09
C GLY A 31 -12.75 7.03 10.20
N THR A 32 -13.20 7.39 11.38
CA THR A 32 -13.18 6.55 12.58
C THR A 32 -14.36 5.56 12.68
N LYS A 33 -15.15 5.32 11.62
CA LYS A 33 -16.59 4.98 11.79
C LYS A 33 -16.91 3.72 12.63
N LEU A 34 -17.48 4.04 13.80
CA LEU A 34 -18.74 3.61 14.43
C LEU A 34 -19.24 2.18 14.18
N SER A 35 -19.45 1.49 15.29
CA SER A 35 -20.10 0.18 15.40
C SER A 35 -21.43 0.13 14.63
N VAL A 36 -21.53 -0.77 13.66
CA VAL A 36 -22.83 -1.22 13.16
C VAL A 36 -23.19 -2.50 13.91
N ASN A 37 -24.28 -2.46 14.67
CA ASN A 37 -24.87 -3.61 15.38
C ASN A 37 -23.98 -4.31 16.43
N GLY A 38 -23.29 -3.55 17.30
CA GLY A 38 -22.60 -4.12 18.48
C GLY A 38 -21.37 -4.99 18.18
N ARG A 39 -21.07 -5.29 16.91
CA ARG A 39 -19.79 -5.84 16.49
C ARG A 39 -18.80 -4.69 16.28
N LYS A 40 -17.79 -4.61 17.15
CA LYS A 40 -16.59 -3.82 16.89
C LYS A 40 -15.88 -4.43 15.70
N THR A 41 -16.11 -3.93 14.49
CA THR A 41 -15.20 -4.17 13.38
C THR A 41 -14.01 -3.24 13.60
N THR A 42 -12.81 -3.80 13.77
CA THR A 42 -11.55 -3.06 13.71
C THR A 42 -11.35 -2.57 12.28
N THR A 43 -12.09 -1.53 11.90
CA THR A 43 -11.94 -0.91 10.59
C THR A 43 -10.68 -0.07 10.67
N THR A 44 -9.60 -0.50 9.99
CA THR A 44 -8.40 0.32 9.84
C THR A 44 -8.78 1.66 9.19
N ARG A 45 -8.56 2.77 9.92
CA ARG A 45 -8.94 4.13 9.49
C ARG A 45 -8.32 4.47 8.13
N PHE A 46 -7.00 4.33 8.06
CA PHE A 46 -6.24 4.67 6.85
C PHE A 46 -6.05 3.46 5.95
N LYS A 47 -6.21 3.71 4.65
CA LYS A 47 -5.89 2.74 3.60
C LYS A 47 -5.14 3.45 2.49
N VAL A 48 -4.33 2.70 1.75
CA VAL A 48 -3.70 3.22 0.54
C VAL A 48 -3.99 2.29 -0.63
N THR A 49 -4.44 2.86 -1.75
CA THR A 49 -4.59 2.13 -3.00
C THR A 49 -3.36 2.37 -3.85
N ILE A 50 -2.72 1.29 -4.29
CA ILE A 50 -1.57 1.31 -5.20
C ILE A 50 -2.01 0.73 -6.52
N GLU A 51 -1.68 1.41 -7.61
CA GLU A 51 -1.86 0.96 -8.98
C GLU A 51 -0.51 1.00 -9.71
N ALA A 52 -0.08 -0.13 -10.28
CA ALA A 52 1.17 -0.19 -11.05
C ALA A 52 0.88 -0.44 -12.53
N TYR A 53 1.68 0.19 -13.38
CA TYR A 53 1.53 0.22 -14.83
C TYR A 53 2.83 -0.17 -15.52
N THR A 54 2.72 -0.90 -16.62
CA THR A 54 3.86 -1.34 -17.46
C THR A 54 3.63 -1.02 -18.94
N SER A 55 2.53 -0.35 -19.27
CA SER A 55 2.16 -0.04 -20.65
C SER A 55 3.01 1.11 -21.20
N PRO A 56 3.50 1.02 -22.45
CA PRO A 56 4.25 2.10 -23.08
C PRO A 56 3.39 3.38 -23.21
N LYS A 57 4.05 4.53 -23.28
CA LYS A 57 3.36 5.83 -23.38
C LYS A 57 2.53 5.95 -24.67
N PRO A 58 1.38 6.66 -24.65
CA PRO A 58 0.74 7.28 -23.48
C PRO A 58 0.09 6.24 -22.55
N ILE A 59 0.27 6.42 -21.25
CA ILE A 59 -0.21 5.47 -20.25
C ILE A 59 -1.74 5.46 -20.24
N ASN A 60 -2.32 4.30 -20.54
CA ASN A 60 -3.74 4.07 -20.34
C ASN A 60 -4.00 3.76 -18.87
N LYS A 61 -4.47 4.75 -18.11
CA LYS A 61 -4.82 4.61 -16.67
C LYS A 61 -5.87 3.53 -16.37
N ARG A 62 -6.53 2.97 -17.38
CA ARG A 62 -7.48 1.85 -17.23
C ARG A 62 -6.82 0.48 -17.41
N ALA A 63 -5.55 0.44 -17.79
CA ALA A 63 -4.76 -0.76 -18.04
C ALA A 63 -3.66 -0.92 -16.98
N TYR A 64 -4.02 -0.85 -15.69
CA TYR A 64 -3.11 -1.22 -14.61
C TYR A 64 -2.82 -2.72 -14.66
N MET A 65 -1.58 -3.11 -14.34
CA MET A 65 -1.21 -4.52 -14.13
C MET A 65 -1.47 -4.95 -12.69
N PHE A 66 -1.33 -4.02 -11.75
CA PHE A 66 -1.57 -4.26 -10.35
C PHE A 66 -2.50 -3.17 -9.81
N LYS A 67 -3.45 -3.57 -8.95
CA LYS A 67 -4.26 -2.63 -8.16
C LYS A 67 -4.66 -3.26 -6.83
N ARG A 68 -4.19 -2.72 -5.71
CA ARG A 68 -4.56 -3.21 -4.37
C ARG A 68 -4.71 -2.08 -3.36
N SER A 69 -5.65 -2.25 -2.44
CA SER A 69 -5.78 -1.40 -1.26
C SER A 69 -5.13 -2.10 -0.06
N LEU A 70 -4.20 -1.41 0.58
CA LEU A 70 -3.50 -1.85 1.76
C LEU A 70 -4.06 -1.13 2.98
N GLU A 71 -4.14 -1.85 4.09
CA GLU A 71 -4.48 -1.28 5.37
C GLU A 71 -3.23 -0.67 6.02
N LEU A 72 -3.33 0.59 6.40
CA LEU A 72 -2.24 1.36 6.97
C LEU A 72 -2.36 1.42 8.50
N ARG A 73 -1.25 1.17 9.21
CA ARG A 73 -1.16 1.17 10.68
C ARG A 73 -0.08 2.11 11.15
N ASP A 74 -0.28 2.69 12.32
CA ASP A 74 0.76 3.40 13.06
C ASP A 74 1.95 2.47 13.39
N PRO A 75 3.14 3.01 13.73
CA PRO A 75 4.36 2.22 13.93
C PRO A 75 4.20 1.11 14.98
N ASP A 76 3.54 1.40 16.10
CA ASP A 76 3.39 0.47 17.23
C ASP A 76 2.43 -0.68 16.88
N THR A 77 1.30 -0.35 16.25
CA THR A 77 0.33 -1.35 15.79
C THR A 77 0.89 -2.19 14.66
N PHE A 78 1.70 -1.60 13.77
CA PHE A 78 2.36 -2.32 12.70
C PHE A 78 3.43 -3.28 13.24
N THR A 79 4.27 -2.83 14.18
CA THR A 79 5.32 -3.66 14.81
C THR A 79 4.72 -4.89 15.51
N ARG A 80 3.68 -4.70 16.33
CA ARG A 80 2.97 -5.82 16.96
C ARG A 80 2.36 -6.81 15.96
N LEU A 81 1.88 -6.29 14.82
CA LEU A 81 1.33 -7.11 13.76
C LEU A 81 2.42 -7.99 13.12
N ILE A 82 3.57 -7.42 12.75
CA ILE A 82 4.64 -8.17 12.09
C ILE A 82 5.29 -9.19 13.04
N ASP A 83 5.38 -8.88 14.35
CA ASP A 83 5.83 -9.85 15.37
C ASP A 83 4.90 -11.07 15.43
N SER A 84 3.59 -10.84 15.44
CA SER A 84 2.60 -11.91 15.41
C SER A 84 2.66 -12.72 14.11
N GLN A 85 2.91 -12.07 12.97
CA GLN A 85 3.07 -12.76 11.69
C GLN A 85 4.31 -13.64 11.67
N LEU A 86 5.43 -13.20 12.23
CA LEU A 86 6.64 -14.01 12.37
C LEU A 86 6.38 -15.22 13.27
N GLN A 87 5.76 -15.02 14.44
CA GLN A 87 5.43 -16.10 15.38
C GLN A 87 4.52 -17.17 14.78
N THR A 88 3.63 -16.77 13.85
CA THR A 88 2.68 -17.67 13.17
C THR A 88 3.22 -18.22 11.85
N GLY A 89 4.44 -17.85 11.44
CA GLY A 89 5.06 -18.28 10.20
C GLY A 89 4.43 -17.69 8.93
N LEU A 90 3.71 -16.57 9.05
CA LEU A 90 3.10 -15.87 7.91
C LEU A 90 4.11 -14.99 7.14
N ILE A 91 5.20 -14.60 7.79
CA ILE A 91 6.37 -13.96 7.19
C ILE A 91 7.62 -14.64 7.75
N ASP A 92 8.72 -14.59 6.99
CA ASP A 92 10.01 -15.09 7.47
C ASP A 92 10.79 -14.03 8.29
N GLN A 93 11.87 -14.47 8.92
CA GLN A 93 12.73 -13.62 9.75
C GLN A 93 13.38 -12.50 8.95
N THR A 94 13.73 -12.73 7.68
CA THR A 94 14.40 -11.75 6.83
C THR A 94 13.47 -10.59 6.54
N TYR A 95 12.24 -10.87 6.12
CA TYR A 95 11.24 -9.85 5.85
C TYR A 95 10.78 -9.13 7.13
N HIS A 96 10.62 -9.86 8.24
CA HIS A 96 10.37 -9.24 9.55
C HIS A 96 11.46 -8.23 9.93
N THR A 97 12.72 -8.62 9.81
CA THR A 97 13.87 -7.76 10.15
C THR A 97 13.92 -6.51 9.26
N GLU A 98 13.64 -6.64 7.96
CA GLU A 98 13.55 -5.51 7.05
C GLU A 98 12.46 -4.52 7.49
N LEU A 99 11.24 -5.02 7.77
CA LEU A 99 10.12 -4.19 8.21
C LEU A 99 10.44 -3.45 9.51
N THR A 100 10.99 -4.14 10.52
CA THR A 100 11.38 -3.53 11.80
C THR A 100 12.46 -2.45 11.61
N ASN A 101 13.48 -2.73 10.81
CA ASN A 101 14.55 -1.75 10.54
C ASN A 101 14.00 -0.52 9.83
N THR A 102 13.11 -0.69 8.86
CA THR A 102 12.50 0.44 8.16
C THR A 102 11.68 1.29 9.11
N VAL A 103 10.81 0.68 9.93
CA VAL A 103 10.01 1.40 10.94
C VAL A 103 10.92 2.24 11.86
N ALA A 104 12.01 1.65 12.36
CA ALA A 104 12.95 2.36 13.22
C ALA A 104 13.68 3.52 12.50
N SER A 105 13.99 3.36 11.20
CA SER A 105 14.74 4.36 10.44
C SER A 105 13.93 5.59 10.04
N VAL A 106 12.63 5.45 9.80
CA VAL A 106 11.79 6.55 9.25
C VAL A 106 11.03 7.34 10.31
N THR A 107 10.94 6.85 11.55
CA THR A 107 10.10 7.44 12.61
C THR A 107 10.78 8.53 13.45
N GLY A 108 11.93 9.06 13.02
CA GLY A 108 12.77 9.97 13.81
C GLY A 108 12.13 11.32 14.23
N SER A 109 11.06 11.77 13.56
CA SER A 109 10.35 13.02 13.91
C SER A 109 8.90 13.15 13.41
N SER A 110 8.44 12.25 12.53
CA SER A 110 7.16 12.39 11.83
C SER A 110 6.26 11.17 12.05
N GLU A 111 4.95 11.37 11.93
CA GLU A 111 3.98 10.27 11.99
C GLU A 111 3.98 9.48 10.68
N TYR A 112 4.37 8.21 10.75
CA TYR A 112 4.38 7.30 9.61
C TYR A 112 3.31 6.21 9.74
N LEU A 113 2.72 5.87 8.60
CA LEU A 113 1.73 4.82 8.45
C LEU A 113 2.26 3.72 7.52
N PHE A 114 2.13 2.46 7.93
CA PHE A 114 2.73 1.31 7.24
C PHE A 114 1.71 0.28 6.77
N GLY A 115 1.94 -0.30 5.60
CA GLY A 115 1.11 -1.37 5.05
C GLY A 115 1.92 -2.38 4.25
N GLN A 116 1.60 -3.67 4.39
CA GLN A 116 2.25 -4.74 3.62
C GLN A 116 1.42 -5.10 2.39
N VAL A 117 2.10 -5.39 1.28
CA VAL A 117 1.45 -5.89 0.06
C VAL A 117 1.06 -7.35 0.27
N ARG A 118 -0.18 -7.67 -0.10
CA ARG A 118 -0.70 -9.05 -0.07
C ARG A 118 -1.13 -9.47 -1.45
N PHE A 119 -0.95 -10.75 -1.71
CA PHE A 119 -1.44 -11.44 -2.89
C PHE A 119 -2.25 -12.66 -2.43
N GLN A 120 -3.43 -12.88 -2.98
CA GLN A 120 -4.16 -14.12 -2.89
C GLN A 120 -3.72 -15.12 -3.96
N ASN A 121 -3.17 -16.24 -3.52
CA ASN A 121 -3.01 -17.41 -4.37
C ASN A 121 -4.22 -18.35 -4.22
N GLY A 122 -4.23 -19.47 -4.93
CA GLY A 122 -5.27 -20.50 -4.81
C GLY A 122 -5.44 -21.10 -3.41
N LYS A 123 -4.59 -20.73 -2.44
CA LYS A 123 -4.64 -21.13 -1.01
C LYS A 123 -5.06 -19.99 -0.07
N GLY A 124 -5.41 -18.81 -0.60
CA GLY A 124 -5.83 -17.65 0.18
C GLY A 124 -4.83 -16.49 0.13
N TRP A 125 -5.07 -15.47 0.95
CA TRP A 125 -4.22 -14.28 1.05
C TRP A 125 -2.88 -14.59 1.73
N GLN A 126 -1.81 -14.15 1.10
CA GLN A 126 -0.42 -14.28 1.54
C GLN A 126 0.24 -12.90 1.51
N TYR A 127 1.21 -12.69 2.39
CA TYR A 127 2.05 -11.50 2.31
C TYR A 127 3.08 -11.69 1.21
N THR A 128 3.35 -10.60 0.48
CA THR A 128 4.43 -10.58 -0.49
C THR A 128 5.70 -10.18 0.25
N PRO A 129 6.73 -11.05 0.29
CA PRO A 129 8.01 -10.69 0.90
C PRO A 129 8.58 -9.42 0.27
N HIS A 130 9.26 -8.60 1.06
CA HIS A 130 10.00 -7.42 0.60
C HIS A 130 9.15 -6.35 -0.12
N GLN A 131 7.83 -6.37 0.06
CA GLN A 131 6.91 -5.43 -0.57
C GLN A 131 5.95 -4.79 0.44
N PHE A 132 6.17 -3.50 0.71
CA PHE A 132 5.40 -2.74 1.67
C PHE A 132 5.46 -1.24 1.35
N VAL A 133 4.69 -0.45 2.10
CA VAL A 133 4.64 1.01 1.97
C VAL A 133 4.77 1.67 3.31
N ALA A 134 5.36 2.86 3.29
CA ALA A 134 5.41 3.79 4.41
C ALA A 134 4.91 5.16 3.91
N ILE A 135 3.93 5.75 4.59
CA ILE A 135 3.37 7.06 4.25
C ILE A 135 3.53 7.97 5.46
N GLU A 136 4.28 9.05 5.31
CA GLU A 136 4.36 10.14 6.27
C GLU A 136 3.05 10.94 6.21
N TYR A 137 2.35 11.02 7.35
CA TYR A 137 1.09 11.72 7.46
C TYR A 137 0.84 12.19 8.89
N ASP A 138 0.99 13.49 9.13
CA ASP A 138 0.71 14.18 10.40
C ASP A 138 -0.67 14.88 10.40
N GLY A 139 -1.43 14.77 9.30
CA GLY A 139 -2.71 15.43 9.11
C GLY A 139 -2.66 16.93 8.80
N VAL A 140 -1.47 17.52 8.70
CA VAL A 140 -1.26 18.95 8.45
C VAL A 140 -0.52 19.18 7.14
N GLN A 141 0.54 18.42 6.89
CA GLN A 141 1.40 18.54 5.73
C GLN A 141 0.95 17.63 4.59
N THR A 142 1.34 18.00 3.37
CA THR A 142 1.20 17.12 2.21
C THR A 142 1.94 15.81 2.48
N PRO A 143 1.29 14.64 2.34
CA PRO A 143 1.93 13.37 2.62
C PRO A 143 3.17 13.14 1.75
N TYR A 144 4.16 12.48 2.33
CA TYR A 144 5.26 11.86 1.60
C TYR A 144 5.12 10.34 1.67
N GLY A 145 5.45 9.62 0.60
CA GLY A 145 5.32 8.17 0.58
C GLY A 145 6.55 7.45 0.06
N LEU A 146 6.73 6.22 0.51
CA LEU A 146 7.73 5.27 0.04
C LEU A 146 7.02 3.96 -0.31
N VAL A 147 7.28 3.45 -1.51
CA VAL A 147 6.90 2.08 -1.90
C VAL A 147 8.15 1.25 -2.03
N PHE A 148 8.26 0.22 -1.19
CA PHE A 148 9.38 -0.71 -1.17
C PHE A 148 9.03 -1.94 -2.01
N ILE A 149 9.92 -2.31 -2.92
CA ILE A 149 9.79 -3.46 -3.82
C ILE A 149 11.18 -4.10 -3.95
N ASP A 150 11.36 -5.24 -3.29
CA ASP A 150 12.55 -6.09 -3.40
C ASP A 150 13.86 -5.31 -3.16
N GLY A 151 13.90 -4.50 -2.10
CA GLY A 151 15.06 -3.68 -1.71
C GLY A 151 15.21 -2.34 -2.46
N VAL A 152 14.37 -2.07 -3.45
CA VAL A 152 14.29 -0.75 -4.13
C VAL A 152 13.13 0.04 -3.52
N HIS A 153 13.32 1.34 -3.29
CA HIS A 153 12.24 2.22 -2.86
C HIS A 153 11.91 3.29 -3.90
N ILE A 154 10.63 3.52 -4.11
CA ILE A 154 10.09 4.61 -4.94
C ILE A 154 9.61 5.71 -4.01
N ALA A 155 10.22 6.90 -4.13
CA ALA A 155 9.76 8.10 -3.45
C ALA A 155 8.52 8.72 -4.14
N LEU A 156 7.52 9.04 -3.32
CA LEU A 156 6.24 9.63 -3.70
C LEU A 156 6.13 11.03 -3.12
N ASP A 157 6.80 11.98 -3.77
CA ASP A 157 7.07 13.34 -3.29
C ASP A 157 6.00 14.38 -3.66
N GLN A 158 4.92 13.96 -4.35
CA GLN A 158 3.93 14.88 -4.92
C GLN A 158 2.49 14.39 -4.71
N PHE A 159 2.11 14.14 -3.46
CA PHE A 159 0.69 13.95 -3.14
C PHE A 159 -0.07 15.26 -3.37
N SER A 160 -1.24 15.14 -3.99
CA SER A 160 -2.16 16.26 -4.19
C SER A 160 -3.58 15.84 -3.81
N ASP A 161 -4.33 16.78 -3.27
CA ASP A 161 -5.76 16.65 -2.97
C ASP A 161 -6.63 17.02 -4.18
N PHE A 162 -6.04 17.48 -5.29
CA PHE A 162 -6.76 17.92 -6.49
C PHE A 162 -7.69 16.84 -7.08
N PHE A 163 -7.33 15.56 -6.91
CA PHE A 163 -8.15 14.41 -7.31
C PHE A 163 -8.80 13.69 -6.12
N ALA A 164 -8.76 14.29 -4.92
CA ALA A 164 -9.45 13.79 -3.74
C ALA A 164 -10.96 13.74 -3.99
N LYS A 165 -11.55 12.59 -3.71
CA LYS A 165 -12.98 12.37 -3.83
C LYS A 165 -13.40 11.31 -2.83
N GLU A 166 -14.51 11.57 -2.14
CA GLU A 166 -15.07 10.68 -1.12
C GLU A 166 -14.04 10.40 -0.01
N SER A 167 -13.59 9.14 0.15
CA SER A 167 -12.61 8.77 1.17
C SER A 167 -11.16 8.99 0.74
N VAL A 168 -10.89 9.29 -0.54
CA VAL A 168 -9.54 9.62 -1.00
C VAL A 168 -9.21 11.03 -0.54
N ILE A 169 -8.18 11.18 0.29
CA ILE A 169 -7.73 12.48 0.80
C ILE A 169 -6.53 13.02 0.02
N TYR A 170 -5.66 12.14 -0.48
CA TYR A 170 -4.53 12.52 -1.33
C TYR A 170 -4.27 11.48 -2.40
N SER A 171 -3.73 11.90 -3.54
CA SER A 171 -3.24 10.98 -4.57
C SER A 171 -2.01 11.54 -5.28
N THR A 172 -1.20 10.63 -5.80
CA THR A 172 -0.01 10.97 -6.57
C THR A 172 0.17 10.01 -7.73
N TRP A 173 0.85 10.49 -8.77
CA TRP A 173 1.31 9.72 -9.91
C TRP A 173 2.82 9.94 -10.03
N LYS A 174 3.58 8.84 -10.07
CA LYS A 174 5.03 8.87 -10.31
C LYS A 174 5.32 8.08 -11.59
N GLU A 175 5.96 8.74 -12.54
CA GLU A 175 6.54 8.08 -13.70
C GLU A 175 7.90 7.46 -13.30
N LEU A 176 8.22 6.29 -13.87
CA LEU A 176 9.41 5.50 -13.56
C LEU A 176 10.26 5.27 -14.81
#